data_AF-A0AAV5DUB8-F1
#
_entry.id   AF-A0AAV5DUB8-F1
#
_cell.length_a   1.000
_cell.length_b   1.000
_cell.length_c   1.000
_cell.angle_alpha   90.00
_cell.angle_beta   90.00
_cell.angle_gamma   90.00
#
_symmetry.space_group_name_H-M   'P 1'
#
loop_
_entity.id
_entity.type
_entity.pdbx_description
1 polymer ?
#
loop_
_entity_poly.entity_id
_entity_poly.type
_entity_poly.pdbx_seq_one_letter_code
_entity_poly.pdbx_strand_id
1 'polypeptide(L)'
;MAFLEDEFHALLESPTAKPSPPPDEHDRCFLPSAAAASAPPPPEEPAAAHPPYPPETVRRLRLMADAMVSAGYTTECTQVFLVARRNAFDAALKGLGYDKSSSGAEEVARMTWEALEPAIASWTRAFRHAANVGLSTEHDLCARVFAGRHPASAAAGRAVFADLARCVTLHLLSFTDAVSRTARATEKLFKVLDMYEAVRDAAPIVDAFILSDSCPALNELKSEVAAVRARLCDSAAAIFRELESSIRADAGKQPVPGGAVHPLTRYVMNYVKFACAYNATLEQVFREHNHHHHHTTTTTPNPNPRNSSRTRSRRSWWR
;
A
#
# COMPACT_ATOMS: atom_id res chain seq x y z
N MET A 1 -5.34 -32.63 -19.64
CA MET A 1 -5.22 -31.64 -18.56
C MET A 1 -4.12 -30.64 -18.84
N ALA A 2 -2.87 -31.07 -19.11
CA ALA A 2 -1.79 -30.16 -19.52
C ALA A 2 -2.17 -29.13 -20.62
N PHE A 3 -2.81 -29.58 -21.71
CA PHE A 3 -3.28 -28.68 -22.78
C PHE A 3 -4.26 -27.59 -22.29
N LEU A 4 -5.13 -27.93 -21.34
CA LEU A 4 -6.15 -27.00 -20.83
C LEU A 4 -5.54 -26.03 -19.81
N GLU A 5 -4.54 -26.46 -19.06
CA GLU A 5 -3.70 -25.60 -18.22
C GLU A 5 -2.91 -24.59 -19.06
N ASP A 6 -2.28 -25.05 -20.14
CA ASP A 6 -1.51 -24.20 -21.06
C ASP A 6 -2.39 -23.14 -21.74
N GLU A 7 -3.59 -23.52 -22.20
CA GLU A 7 -4.53 -22.57 -22.80
C GLU A 7 -5.07 -21.57 -21.75
N PHE A 8 -5.29 -22.03 -20.51
CA PHE A 8 -5.74 -21.17 -19.41
C PHE A 8 -4.67 -20.14 -19.06
N HIS A 9 -3.41 -20.57 -18.97
CA HIS A 9 -2.25 -19.72 -18.77
C HIS A 9 -2.10 -18.70 -19.91
N ALA A 10 -2.19 -19.13 -21.17
CA ALA A 10 -2.07 -18.26 -22.34
C ALA A 10 -3.12 -17.13 -22.35
N LEU A 11 -4.38 -17.43 -21.99
CA LEU A 11 -5.45 -16.42 -21.89
C LEU A 11 -5.22 -15.41 -20.76
N LEU A 12 -4.57 -15.83 -19.68
CA LEU A 12 -4.23 -14.93 -18.57
C LEU A 12 -3.10 -13.97 -18.94
N GLU A 13 -2.11 -14.41 -19.73
CA GLU A 13 -0.98 -13.59 -20.18
C GLU A 13 -1.32 -12.69 -21.39
N SER A 14 -2.27 -13.10 -22.24
CA SER A 14 -2.67 -12.38 -23.45
C SER A 14 -4.18 -12.05 -23.46
N PRO A 15 -4.61 -10.93 -22.82
CA PRO A 15 -6.02 -10.55 -22.72
C PRO A 15 -6.73 -10.35 -24.07
N THR A 16 -5.95 -10.13 -25.13
CA THR A 16 -6.39 -9.83 -26.50
C THR A 16 -5.88 -10.89 -27.48
N ALA A 17 -6.39 -12.11 -27.37
CA ALA A 17 -6.37 -13.02 -28.52
C ALA A 17 -7.31 -12.42 -29.59
N LYS A 18 -6.73 -11.79 -30.63
CA LYS A 18 -7.48 -11.36 -31.83
C LYS A 18 -8.19 -12.57 -32.42
N PRO A 19 -9.43 -12.43 -32.92
CA PRO A 19 -9.97 -13.39 -33.87
C PRO A 19 -9.04 -13.42 -35.09
N SER A 20 -8.73 -14.62 -35.59
CA SER A 20 -8.00 -14.81 -36.86
C SER A 20 -8.61 -13.95 -37.96
N PRO A 21 -7.80 -13.24 -38.78
CA PRO A 21 -8.36 -12.46 -39.88
C PRO A 21 -8.97 -13.41 -40.94
N PRO A 22 -10.14 -13.08 -41.52
CA PRO A 22 -10.57 -13.72 -42.76
C PRO A 22 -9.63 -13.32 -43.91
N PRO A 23 -9.50 -14.14 -44.96
CA PRO A 23 -8.57 -13.88 -46.04
C PRO A 23 -8.98 -12.66 -46.87
N ASP A 24 -7.96 -11.88 -47.22
CA ASP A 24 -7.85 -10.76 -48.16
C ASP A 24 -9.07 -10.39 -49.01
N GLU A 25 -9.47 -9.12 -48.93
CA GLU A 25 -10.00 -8.41 -50.10
C GLU A 25 -9.26 -7.07 -50.29
N HIS A 26 -8.95 -6.85 -51.57
CA HIS A 26 -8.01 -5.88 -52.13
C HIS A 26 -8.40 -4.40 -51.98
N ASP A 27 -7.35 -3.58 -52.02
CA ASP A 27 -7.24 -2.28 -52.69
C ASP A 27 -8.34 -1.22 -52.47
N ARG A 28 -7.93 -0.12 -51.82
CA ARG A 28 -8.08 1.23 -52.40
C ARG A 28 -7.20 2.25 -51.67
N CYS A 29 -6.19 2.74 -52.38
CA CYS A 29 -5.44 3.94 -52.04
C CYS A 29 -6.35 5.18 -52.00
N PHE A 30 -6.25 5.97 -50.93
CA PHE A 30 -6.60 7.39 -50.95
C PHE A 30 -5.49 8.18 -50.26
N LEU A 31 -4.94 9.15 -50.99
CA LEU A 31 -3.87 10.06 -50.57
C LEU A 31 -4.37 11.08 -49.53
N PRO A 32 -3.48 11.67 -48.70
CA PRO A 32 -3.85 12.52 -47.58
C PRO A 32 -4.11 13.97 -48.02
N SER A 33 -5.19 14.58 -47.51
CA SER A 33 -5.42 16.03 -47.56
C SER A 33 -5.07 16.66 -46.22
N ALA A 34 -4.22 17.69 -46.29
CA ALA A 34 -3.74 18.46 -45.15
C ALA A 34 -4.79 19.45 -44.60
N ALA A 35 -4.55 19.80 -43.33
CA ALA A 35 -4.97 21.02 -42.62
C ALA A 35 -6.43 21.14 -42.12
N ALA A 36 -6.61 20.93 -40.80
CA ALA A 36 -7.40 21.84 -39.96
C ALA A 36 -7.04 21.67 -38.47
N ALA A 37 -6.41 22.72 -37.94
CA ALA A 37 -6.51 23.31 -36.59
C ALA A 37 -6.66 22.40 -35.35
N SER A 38 -5.68 22.56 -34.46
CA SER A 38 -5.69 22.23 -33.04
C SER A 38 -6.91 22.76 -32.30
N ALA A 39 -7.67 21.86 -31.68
CA ALA A 39 -8.53 22.17 -30.55
C ALA A 39 -8.02 21.36 -29.33
N PRO A 40 -7.91 21.96 -28.13
CA PRO A 40 -7.48 21.24 -26.93
C PRO A 40 -8.53 20.19 -26.56
N PRO A 41 -8.12 18.99 -26.10
CA PRO A 41 -9.05 17.97 -25.66
C PRO A 41 -9.82 18.46 -24.42
N PRO A 42 -11.11 18.12 -24.28
CA PRO A 42 -11.89 18.42 -23.09
C PRO A 42 -11.32 17.70 -21.86
N PRO A 43 -11.55 18.21 -20.64
CA PRO A 43 -11.01 17.64 -19.42
C PRO A 43 -11.47 16.19 -19.24
N GLU A 44 -10.51 15.30 -19.05
CA GLU A 44 -10.75 13.88 -18.77
C GLU A 44 -11.61 13.72 -17.51
N GLU A 45 -12.81 13.17 -17.69
CA GLU A 45 -13.62 12.61 -16.62
C GLU A 45 -12.84 11.48 -15.90
N PRO A 46 -13.06 11.24 -14.60
CA PRO A 46 -12.31 10.23 -13.85
C PRO A 46 -12.41 8.87 -14.54
N ALA A 47 -11.27 8.40 -15.07
CA ALA A 47 -11.17 7.18 -15.84
C ALA A 47 -11.81 6.01 -15.08
N ALA A 48 -12.99 5.58 -15.54
CA ALA A 48 -13.58 4.32 -15.11
C ALA A 48 -12.55 3.22 -15.36
N ALA A 49 -12.18 2.48 -14.32
CA ALA A 49 -11.18 1.42 -14.40
C ALA A 49 -11.55 0.46 -15.54
N HIS A 50 -10.75 0.45 -16.61
CA HIS A 50 -10.96 -0.49 -17.70
C HIS A 50 -10.84 -1.91 -17.15
N PRO A 51 -11.82 -2.79 -17.39
CA PRO A 51 -11.77 -4.15 -16.88
C PRO A 51 -10.51 -4.86 -17.41
N PRO A 52 -9.81 -5.65 -16.58
CA PRO A 52 -8.51 -6.23 -16.92
C PRO A 52 -8.57 -7.21 -18.09
N TYR A 53 -9.77 -7.72 -18.41
CA TYR A 53 -10.03 -8.61 -19.53
C TYR A 53 -11.35 -8.24 -20.19
N PRO A 54 -11.47 -8.42 -21.53
CA PRO A 54 -12.75 -8.29 -22.20
C PRO A 54 -13.73 -9.39 -21.75
N PRO A 55 -15.05 -9.16 -21.85
CA PRO A 55 -16.07 -10.08 -21.33
C PRO A 55 -15.94 -11.51 -21.89
N GLU A 56 -15.53 -11.63 -23.15
CA GLU A 56 -15.36 -12.92 -23.82
C GLU A 56 -14.20 -13.73 -23.24
N THR A 57 -13.07 -13.07 -22.93
CA THR A 57 -11.94 -13.72 -22.25
C THR A 57 -12.34 -14.19 -20.85
N VAL A 58 -13.07 -13.37 -20.09
CA VAL A 58 -13.59 -13.77 -18.77
C VAL A 58 -14.54 -14.97 -18.87
N ARG A 59 -15.38 -15.02 -19.91
CA ARG A 59 -16.27 -16.16 -20.17
C ARG A 59 -15.49 -17.44 -20.43
N ARG A 60 -14.45 -17.37 -21.27
CA ARG A 60 -13.56 -18.52 -21.55
C ARG A 60 -12.82 -18.98 -20.30
N LEU A 61 -12.20 -18.05 -19.57
CA LEU A 61 -11.53 -18.34 -18.29
C LEU A 61 -12.47 -19.03 -17.30
N ARG A 62 -13.74 -18.59 -17.22
CA ARG A 62 -14.74 -19.24 -16.37
C ARG A 62 -15.03 -20.68 -16.79
N LEU A 63 -15.26 -20.92 -18.08
CA LEU A 63 -15.55 -22.27 -18.59
C LEU A 63 -14.39 -23.23 -18.32
N MET A 64 -13.16 -22.75 -18.50
CA MET A 64 -11.95 -23.53 -18.26
C MET A 64 -11.73 -23.79 -16.77
N ALA A 65 -11.87 -22.76 -15.92
CA ALA A 65 -11.77 -22.91 -14.47
C ALA A 65 -12.83 -23.89 -13.93
N ASP A 66 -14.08 -23.82 -14.39
CA ASP A 66 -15.14 -24.75 -13.99
C ASP A 66 -14.84 -26.19 -14.42
N ALA A 67 -14.29 -26.38 -15.63
CA ALA A 67 -13.85 -27.69 -16.11
C ALA A 67 -12.67 -28.26 -15.29
N MET A 68 -11.66 -27.44 -14.99
CA MET A 68 -10.51 -27.85 -14.16
C MET A 68 -10.94 -28.24 -12.75
N VAL A 69 -11.76 -27.40 -12.12
CA VAL A 69 -12.26 -27.63 -10.76
C VAL A 69 -13.13 -28.90 -10.71
N SER A 70 -14.01 -29.09 -11.69
CA SER A 70 -14.87 -30.29 -11.77
C SER A 70 -14.05 -31.57 -12.02
N ALA A 71 -12.90 -31.46 -12.68
CA ALA A 71 -11.98 -32.57 -12.90
C ALA A 71 -11.02 -32.84 -11.71
N GLY A 72 -11.10 -32.06 -10.63
CA GLY A 72 -10.27 -32.21 -9.43
C GLY A 72 -8.96 -31.40 -9.43
N TYR A 73 -8.69 -30.60 -10.46
CA TYR A 73 -7.46 -29.81 -10.64
C TYR A 73 -7.59 -28.38 -10.09
N THR A 74 -8.18 -28.27 -8.89
CA THR A 74 -8.45 -26.95 -8.28
C THR A 74 -7.15 -26.23 -7.91
N THR A 75 -6.17 -26.96 -7.37
CA THR A 75 -4.89 -26.39 -6.94
C THR A 75 -4.10 -25.81 -8.11
N GLU A 76 -4.00 -26.55 -9.21
CA GLU A 76 -3.30 -26.15 -10.42
C GLU A 76 -3.98 -24.93 -11.07
N CYS A 77 -5.32 -24.97 -11.18
CA CYS A 77 -6.11 -23.85 -11.70
C CYS A 77 -5.89 -22.57 -10.89
N THR A 78 -5.97 -22.68 -9.56
CA THR A 78 -5.84 -21.54 -8.65
C THR A 78 -4.41 -20.99 -8.61
N GLN A 79 -3.39 -21.85 -8.66
CA GLN A 79 -1.99 -21.44 -8.70
C GLN A 79 -1.64 -20.70 -10.00
N VAL A 80 -2.02 -21.25 -11.15
CA VAL A 80 -1.78 -20.60 -12.46
C VAL A 80 -2.43 -19.23 -12.50
N PHE A 81 -3.69 -19.15 -12.05
CA PHE A 81 -4.41 -17.88 -11.96
C PHE A 81 -3.71 -16.89 -11.02
N LEU A 82 -3.35 -17.32 -9.81
CA LEU A 82 -2.70 -16.48 -8.80
C LEU A 82 -1.37 -15.91 -9.31
N VAL A 83 -0.53 -16.72 -9.94
CA VAL A 83 0.76 -16.28 -10.48
C VAL A 83 0.57 -15.24 -11.58
N ALA A 84 -0.34 -15.49 -12.53
CA ALA A 84 -0.59 -14.55 -13.61
C ALA A 84 -1.15 -13.21 -13.10
N ARG A 85 -2.10 -13.25 -12.16
CA ARG A 85 -2.67 -12.03 -11.57
C ARG A 85 -1.65 -11.27 -10.73
N ARG A 86 -0.80 -11.97 -9.97
CA ARG A 86 0.31 -11.35 -9.24
C ARG A 86 1.28 -10.64 -10.18
N ASN A 87 1.64 -11.25 -11.31
CA ASN A 87 2.53 -10.63 -12.29
C ASN A 87 1.89 -9.39 -12.93
N ALA A 88 0.60 -9.46 -13.27
CA ALA A 88 -0.14 -8.31 -13.80
C ALA A 88 -0.22 -7.17 -12.76
N PHE A 89 -0.44 -7.50 -11.49
CA PHE A 89 -0.47 -6.53 -10.40
C PHE A 89 0.90 -5.89 -10.19
N ASP A 90 1.97 -6.69 -10.12
CA ASP A 90 3.35 -6.21 -10.00
C ASP A 90 3.71 -5.28 -11.19
N ALA A 91 3.25 -5.59 -12.42
CA ALA A 91 3.43 -4.74 -13.59
C ALA A 91 2.66 -3.41 -13.48
N ALA A 92 1.43 -3.43 -12.95
CA ALA A 92 0.65 -2.21 -12.71
C ALA A 92 1.33 -1.30 -11.69
N LEU A 93 1.89 -1.86 -10.60
CA LEU A 93 2.64 -1.09 -9.61
C LEU A 93 3.93 -0.49 -10.19
N LYS A 94 4.64 -1.24 -11.04
CA LYS A 94 5.80 -0.72 -11.79
C LYS A 94 5.42 0.47 -12.67
N GLY A 95 4.26 0.42 -13.33
CA GLY A 95 3.73 1.56 -14.10
C GLY A 95 3.48 2.82 -13.25
N LEU A 96 3.27 2.67 -11.94
CA LEU A 96 3.13 3.78 -10.99
C LEU A 96 4.46 4.27 -10.41
N GLY A 97 5.58 3.66 -10.82
CA GLY A 97 6.93 3.95 -10.38
C GLY A 97 7.38 3.19 -9.13
N TYR A 98 6.63 2.17 -8.70
CA TYR A 98 7.00 1.31 -7.57
C TYR A 98 7.56 -0.02 -8.07
N ASP A 99 8.86 -0.23 -7.88
CA ASP A 99 9.52 -1.48 -8.25
C ASP A 99 9.82 -2.36 -7.03
N LYS A 100 9.16 -3.52 -7.01
CA LYS A 100 9.28 -4.56 -5.99
C LYS A 100 10.71 -5.08 -5.76
N SER A 101 11.55 -5.14 -6.81
CA SER A 101 12.95 -5.56 -6.65
C SER A 101 13.77 -4.57 -5.84
N SER A 102 13.48 -3.28 -6.00
CA SER A 102 14.20 -2.19 -5.35
C SER A 102 13.66 -1.86 -3.94
N SER A 103 12.52 -2.43 -3.55
CA SER A 103 11.83 -2.09 -2.30
C SER A 103 12.01 -3.11 -1.17
N GLY A 104 13.00 -4.00 -1.29
CA GLY A 104 13.34 -4.96 -0.24
C GLY A 104 13.90 -4.28 1.02
N ALA A 105 13.70 -4.89 2.19
CA ALA A 105 14.08 -4.30 3.47
C ALA A 105 15.57 -3.94 3.58
N GLU A 106 16.45 -4.78 3.03
CA GLU A 106 17.90 -4.54 2.99
C GLU A 106 18.26 -3.35 2.08
N GLU A 107 17.64 -3.26 0.91
CA GLU A 107 17.88 -2.17 -0.02
C GLU A 107 17.39 -0.84 0.56
N VAL A 108 16.18 -0.82 1.15
CA VAL A 108 15.63 0.36 1.85
C VAL A 108 16.54 0.82 2.99
N ALA A 109 17.13 -0.10 3.75
CA ALA A 109 18.05 0.24 4.83
C ALA A 109 19.35 0.90 4.32
N ARG A 110 19.76 0.61 3.08
CA ARG A 110 20.97 1.13 2.44
C ARG A 110 20.74 2.42 1.65
N MET A 111 19.50 2.78 1.35
CA MET A 111 19.16 4.00 0.59
C MET A 111 19.56 5.26 1.34
N THR A 112 20.12 6.22 0.59
CA THR A 112 20.27 7.61 1.09
C THR A 112 18.91 8.30 1.11
N TRP A 113 18.80 9.43 1.82
CA TRP A 113 17.54 10.17 1.88
C TRP A 113 17.07 10.65 0.51
N GLU A 114 18.00 11.09 -0.36
CA GLU A 114 17.71 11.58 -1.71
C GLU A 114 17.07 10.52 -2.62
N ALA A 115 17.38 9.24 -2.38
CA ALA A 115 16.75 8.11 -3.07
C ALA A 115 15.47 7.63 -2.35
N LEU A 116 15.46 7.67 -1.03
CA LEU A 116 14.36 7.18 -0.21
C LEU A 116 13.11 8.06 -0.31
N GLU A 117 13.26 9.38 -0.32
CA GLU A 117 12.15 10.32 -0.41
C GLU A 117 11.26 10.09 -1.65
N PRO A 118 11.80 10.04 -2.89
CA PRO A 118 11.00 9.75 -4.07
C PRO A 118 10.46 8.31 -4.06
N ALA A 119 11.19 7.34 -3.49
CA ALA A 119 10.70 5.97 -3.34
C ALA A 119 9.46 5.90 -2.44
N ILE A 120 9.43 6.64 -1.31
CA ILE A 120 8.25 6.75 -0.45
C ILE A 120 7.07 7.38 -1.21
N ALA A 121 7.31 8.41 -2.04
CA ALA A 121 6.26 9.02 -2.85
C ALA A 121 5.66 8.04 -3.88
N SER A 122 6.51 7.28 -4.57
CA SER A 122 6.09 6.22 -5.49
C SER A 122 5.34 5.10 -4.76
N TRP A 123 5.84 4.65 -3.61
CA TRP A 123 5.14 3.68 -2.77
C TRP A 123 3.77 4.21 -2.33
N THR A 124 3.67 5.48 -1.93
CA THR A 124 2.40 6.08 -1.48
C THR A 124 1.35 6.05 -2.59
N ARG A 125 1.75 6.38 -3.82
CA ARG A 125 0.87 6.30 -5.01
C ARG A 125 0.45 4.86 -5.29
N ALA A 126 1.42 3.94 -5.29
CA ALA A 126 1.21 2.52 -5.53
C ALA A 126 0.28 1.87 -4.48
N PHE A 127 0.51 2.16 -3.19
CA PHE A 127 -0.29 1.65 -2.08
C PHE A 127 -1.73 2.15 -2.14
N ARG A 128 -1.93 3.45 -2.39
CA ARG A 128 -3.29 4.01 -2.57
C ARG A 128 -3.99 3.38 -3.76
N HIS A 129 -3.31 3.19 -4.89
CA HIS A 129 -3.91 2.52 -6.05
C HIS A 129 -4.27 1.06 -5.73
N ALA A 130 -3.37 0.33 -5.08
CA ALA A 130 -3.60 -1.06 -4.69
C ALA A 130 -4.84 -1.20 -3.80
N ALA A 131 -4.94 -0.36 -2.76
CA ALA A 131 -6.06 -0.39 -1.83
C ALA A 131 -7.39 0.04 -2.48
N ASN A 132 -7.42 1.14 -3.24
CA ASN A 132 -8.68 1.73 -3.73
C ASN A 132 -9.21 1.09 -5.02
N VAL A 133 -8.32 0.60 -5.89
CA VAL A 133 -8.68 0.14 -7.24
C VAL A 133 -8.19 -1.28 -7.51
N GLY A 134 -6.94 -1.58 -7.14
CA GLY A 134 -6.32 -2.87 -7.45
C GLY A 134 -7.07 -4.04 -6.82
N LEU A 135 -7.21 -4.04 -5.50
CA LEU A 135 -7.83 -5.14 -4.76
C LEU A 135 -9.30 -5.35 -5.14
N SER A 136 -10.07 -4.29 -5.35
CA SER A 136 -11.48 -4.41 -5.78
C SER A 136 -11.59 -4.98 -7.19
N THR A 137 -10.71 -4.57 -8.10
CA THR A 137 -10.66 -5.10 -9.47
C THR A 137 -10.33 -6.59 -9.48
N GLU A 138 -9.38 -7.04 -8.66
CA GLU A 138 -9.02 -8.45 -8.53
C GLU A 138 -10.11 -9.27 -7.86
N HIS A 139 -10.74 -8.75 -6.80
CA HIS A 139 -11.88 -9.37 -6.13
C HIS A 139 -13.00 -9.67 -7.14
N ASP A 140 -13.41 -8.66 -7.92
CA ASP A 140 -14.47 -8.80 -8.91
C ASP A 140 -14.08 -9.76 -10.04
N LEU A 141 -12.82 -9.76 -10.44
CA LEU A 141 -12.33 -10.71 -11.44
C LEU A 141 -12.37 -12.15 -10.91
N CYS A 142 -11.90 -12.39 -9.68
CA CYS A 142 -11.95 -13.71 -9.04
C CYS A 142 -13.41 -14.19 -8.95
N ALA A 143 -14.33 -13.34 -8.50
CA ALA A 143 -15.75 -13.65 -8.44
C ALA A 143 -16.32 -14.01 -9.82
N ARG A 144 -15.94 -13.28 -10.88
CA ARG A 144 -16.44 -13.56 -12.24
C ARG A 144 -15.84 -14.83 -12.85
N VAL A 145 -14.56 -15.11 -12.66
CA VAL A 145 -13.89 -16.29 -13.23
C VAL A 145 -14.32 -17.56 -12.51
N PHE A 146 -14.50 -17.50 -11.19
CA PHE A 146 -14.89 -18.64 -10.37
C PHE A 146 -16.40 -18.71 -10.06
N ALA A 147 -17.23 -18.01 -10.85
CA ALA A 147 -18.70 -18.16 -10.84
C ALA A 147 -19.16 -19.46 -11.53
N GLY A 148 -18.35 -20.52 -11.45
CA GLY A 148 -18.64 -21.82 -12.04
C GLY A 148 -19.82 -22.53 -11.38
N ARG A 149 -20.33 -23.58 -12.02
CA ARG A 149 -21.45 -24.37 -11.49
C ARG A 149 -21.01 -25.31 -10.37
N HIS A 150 -19.72 -25.65 -10.33
CA HIS A 150 -19.19 -26.54 -9.31
C HIS A 150 -19.14 -25.85 -7.94
N PRO A 151 -19.64 -26.46 -6.84
CA PRO A 151 -19.66 -25.87 -5.51
C PRO A 151 -18.27 -25.42 -5.00
N ALA A 152 -17.22 -26.13 -5.40
CA ALA A 152 -15.84 -25.82 -5.03
C ALA A 152 -15.26 -24.59 -5.77
N SER A 153 -15.87 -24.16 -6.89
CA SER A 153 -15.36 -23.04 -7.71
C SER A 153 -15.40 -21.73 -6.93
N ALA A 154 -16.54 -21.40 -6.31
CA ALA A 154 -16.68 -20.18 -5.52
C ALA A 154 -15.72 -20.13 -4.32
N ALA A 155 -15.48 -21.28 -3.66
CA ALA A 155 -14.51 -21.36 -2.57
C ALA A 155 -13.07 -21.16 -3.07
N ALA A 156 -12.72 -21.73 -4.22
CA ALA A 156 -11.43 -21.52 -4.87
C ALA A 156 -11.20 -20.05 -5.24
N GLY A 157 -12.20 -19.36 -5.79
CA GLY A 157 -12.12 -17.93 -6.12
C GLY A 157 -11.85 -17.04 -4.90
N ARG A 158 -12.55 -17.28 -3.79
CA ARG A 158 -12.31 -16.55 -2.52
C ARG A 158 -10.92 -16.82 -1.96
N ALA A 159 -10.47 -18.07 -2.00
CA ALA A 159 -9.14 -18.45 -1.51
C ALA A 159 -8.03 -17.77 -2.33
N VAL A 160 -8.12 -17.80 -3.65
CA VAL A 160 -7.16 -17.16 -4.57
C VAL A 160 -7.11 -15.64 -4.37
N PHE A 161 -8.27 -15.00 -4.24
CA PHE A 161 -8.32 -13.56 -3.94
C PHE A 161 -7.66 -13.25 -2.60
N ALA A 162 -7.98 -14.01 -1.54
CA ALA A 162 -7.39 -13.81 -0.22
C ALA A 162 -5.86 -13.97 -0.24
N ASP A 163 -5.35 -14.98 -0.95
CA ASP A 163 -3.91 -15.19 -1.12
C ASP A 163 -3.26 -14.04 -1.89
N LEU A 164 -3.88 -13.57 -2.98
CA LEU A 164 -3.38 -12.44 -3.76
C LEU A 164 -3.35 -11.15 -2.93
N ALA A 165 -4.45 -10.83 -2.25
CA ALA A 165 -4.60 -9.67 -1.41
C ALA A 165 -3.58 -9.67 -0.26
N ARG A 166 -3.39 -10.83 0.39
CA ARG A 166 -2.36 -11.00 1.43
C ARG A 166 -0.96 -10.79 0.86
N CYS A 167 -0.62 -11.44 -0.26
CA CYS A 167 0.70 -11.31 -0.88
C CYS A 167 1.04 -9.87 -1.27
N VAL A 168 0.11 -9.16 -1.92
CA VAL A 168 0.29 -7.77 -2.34
C VAL A 168 0.42 -6.85 -1.13
N THR A 169 -0.51 -6.96 -0.19
CA THR A 169 -0.56 -6.03 0.94
C THR A 169 0.61 -6.23 1.89
N LEU A 170 0.99 -7.47 2.23
CA LEU A 170 2.18 -7.74 3.05
C LEU A 170 3.46 -7.22 2.40
N HIS A 171 3.59 -7.34 1.08
CA HIS A 171 4.74 -6.79 0.37
C HIS A 171 4.81 -5.26 0.45
N LEU A 172 3.68 -4.56 0.30
CA LEU A 172 3.66 -3.10 0.44
C LEU A 172 3.89 -2.65 1.89
N LEU A 173 3.37 -3.40 2.86
CA LEU A 173 3.57 -3.15 4.28
C LEU A 173 5.02 -3.40 4.72
N SER A 174 5.73 -4.36 4.11
CA SER A 174 7.14 -4.63 4.45
C SER A 174 8.06 -3.46 4.06
N PHE A 175 7.79 -2.77 2.96
CA PHE A 175 8.48 -1.52 2.62
C PHE A 175 8.28 -0.47 3.72
N THR A 176 7.05 -0.30 4.18
CA THR A 176 6.72 0.65 5.26
C THR A 176 7.43 0.29 6.56
N ASP A 177 7.46 -1.00 6.89
CA ASP A 177 8.19 -1.48 8.06
C ASP A 177 9.68 -1.14 7.95
N ALA A 178 10.30 -1.38 6.79
CA ALA A 178 11.70 -1.05 6.54
C ALA A 178 11.96 0.45 6.70
N VAL A 179 11.11 1.32 6.11
CA VAL A 179 11.21 2.78 6.25
C VAL A 179 11.14 3.21 7.72
N SER A 180 10.22 2.63 8.50
CA SER A 180 10.03 2.95 9.92
C SER A 180 11.25 2.64 10.79
N ARG A 181 12.13 1.74 10.33
CA ARG A 181 13.37 1.34 11.02
C ARG A 181 14.59 2.13 10.56
N THR A 182 14.49 2.93 9.49
CA THR A 182 15.62 3.74 9.04
C THR A 182 16.03 4.79 10.09
N ALA A 183 17.27 5.27 10.00
CA ALA A 183 17.78 6.32 10.89
C ALA A 183 16.79 7.49 10.94
N ARG A 184 16.44 7.88 12.16
CA ARG A 184 15.46 8.94 12.40
C ARG A 184 16.15 10.28 12.16
N ALA A 185 15.45 11.14 11.44
CA ALA A 185 15.93 12.49 11.16
C ALA A 185 14.72 13.40 10.93
N THR A 186 14.88 14.67 11.26
CA THR A 186 13.75 15.62 11.32
C THR A 186 13.11 15.84 9.96
N GLU A 187 13.89 15.83 8.90
CA GLU A 187 13.45 15.94 7.51
C GLU A 187 12.53 14.79 7.07
N LYS A 188 12.59 13.64 7.75
CA LYS A 188 11.79 12.45 7.39
C LYS A 188 10.35 12.51 7.91
N LEU A 189 10.05 13.37 8.88
CA LEU A 189 8.76 13.37 9.57
C LEU A 189 7.59 13.43 8.59
N PHE A 190 7.62 14.38 7.65
CA PHE A 190 6.50 14.60 6.74
C PHE A 190 6.22 13.40 5.85
N LYS A 191 7.26 12.70 5.38
CA LYS A 191 7.10 11.46 4.61
C LYS A 191 6.58 10.31 5.45
N VAL A 192 7.00 10.20 6.71
CA VAL A 192 6.42 9.22 7.65
C VAL A 192 4.93 9.50 7.88
N LEU A 193 4.52 10.76 7.97
CA LEU A 193 3.12 11.16 8.10
C LEU A 193 2.32 10.86 6.82
N ASP A 194 2.88 11.14 5.64
CA ASP A 194 2.26 10.78 4.35
C ASP A 194 1.98 9.26 4.27
N MET A 195 2.92 8.44 4.75
CA MET A 195 2.74 6.98 4.82
C MET A 195 1.67 6.59 5.85
N TYR A 196 1.67 7.22 7.02
CA TYR A 196 0.65 6.97 8.04
C TYR A 196 -0.75 7.26 7.51
N GLU A 197 -0.95 8.37 6.82
CA GLU A 197 -2.23 8.71 6.20
C GLU A 197 -2.66 7.66 5.17
N ALA A 198 -1.73 7.24 4.30
CA ALA A 198 -2.02 6.21 3.31
C ALA A 198 -2.47 4.89 3.96
N VAL A 199 -1.78 4.43 5.01
CA VAL A 199 -2.13 3.20 5.75
C VAL A 199 -3.44 3.36 6.53
N ARG A 200 -3.65 4.51 7.18
CA ARG A 200 -4.89 4.85 7.90
C ARG A 200 -6.10 4.77 6.98
N ASP A 201 -5.99 5.37 5.80
CA ASP A 201 -7.09 5.47 4.83
C ASP A 201 -7.39 4.13 4.14
N ALA A 202 -6.40 3.23 4.06
CA ALA A 202 -6.59 1.88 3.54
C ALA A 202 -7.23 0.89 4.54
N ALA A 203 -7.07 1.12 5.85
CA ALA A 203 -7.60 0.23 6.90
C ALA A 203 -9.12 -0.08 6.76
N PRO A 204 -10.02 0.91 6.56
CA PRO A 204 -11.46 0.61 6.40
C PRO A 204 -11.76 -0.21 5.13
N ILE A 205 -10.95 -0.08 4.09
CA ILE A 205 -11.11 -0.83 2.84
C ILE A 205 -10.76 -2.30 3.07
N VAL A 206 -9.65 -2.57 3.76
CA VAL A 206 -9.26 -3.94 4.15
C VAL A 206 -10.34 -4.56 5.04
N ASP A 207 -10.89 -3.80 5.99
CA ASP A 207 -11.99 -4.25 6.84
C ASP A 207 -13.24 -4.64 6.04
N ALA A 208 -13.58 -3.89 4.98
CA ALA A 208 -14.71 -4.22 4.11
C ALA A 208 -14.50 -5.56 3.38
N PHE A 209 -13.29 -5.85 2.88
CA PHE A 209 -12.97 -7.13 2.25
C PHE A 209 -13.04 -8.30 3.23
N ILE A 210 -12.54 -8.12 4.46
CA ILE A 210 -12.62 -9.13 5.53
C ILE A 210 -14.08 -9.51 5.81
N LEU A 211 -14.96 -8.51 5.91
CA LEU A 211 -16.39 -8.71 6.15
C LEU A 211 -17.09 -9.42 4.98
N SER A 212 -16.74 -9.06 3.74
CA SER A 212 -17.34 -9.62 2.54
C SER A 212 -17.02 -11.12 2.36
N ASP A 213 -15.74 -11.48 2.46
CA ASP A 213 -15.30 -12.85 2.14
C ASP A 213 -15.27 -13.81 3.33
N SER A 214 -15.45 -13.29 4.56
CA SER A 214 -15.39 -14.09 5.81
C SER A 214 -14.15 -15.00 5.88
N CYS A 215 -13.04 -14.56 5.27
CA CYS A 215 -11.83 -15.36 5.14
C CYS A 215 -10.92 -15.09 6.34
N PRO A 216 -10.62 -16.09 7.20
CA PRO A 216 -9.76 -15.87 8.36
C PRO A 216 -8.34 -15.45 7.98
N ALA A 217 -7.86 -15.80 6.78
CA ALA A 217 -6.55 -15.39 6.27
C ALA A 217 -6.42 -13.86 6.11
N LEU A 218 -7.53 -13.14 5.91
CA LEU A 218 -7.52 -11.68 5.84
C LEU A 218 -7.52 -11.02 7.23
N ASN A 219 -7.85 -11.74 8.30
CA ASN A 219 -7.75 -11.19 9.66
C ASN A 219 -6.30 -10.91 10.08
N GLU A 220 -5.37 -11.76 9.65
CA GLU A 220 -3.93 -11.53 9.85
C GLU A 220 -3.50 -10.20 9.24
N LEU A 221 -4.09 -9.83 8.10
CA LEU A 221 -3.79 -8.58 7.43
C LEU A 221 -4.23 -7.36 8.26
N LYS A 222 -5.37 -7.45 8.94
CA LYS A 222 -5.83 -6.40 9.85
C LYS A 222 -4.83 -6.14 10.98
N SER A 223 -4.31 -7.20 11.60
CA SER A 223 -3.27 -7.06 12.63
C SER A 223 -1.98 -6.47 12.07
N GLU A 224 -1.56 -6.87 10.87
CA GLU A 224 -0.35 -6.34 10.24
C GLU A 224 -0.48 -4.86 9.86
N VAL A 225 -1.62 -4.45 9.28
CA VAL A 225 -1.92 -3.04 8.99
C VAL A 225 -1.88 -2.22 10.27
N ALA A 226 -2.51 -2.69 11.35
CA ALA A 226 -2.50 -2.01 12.64
C ALA A 226 -1.09 -1.92 13.23
N ALA A 227 -0.29 -3.00 13.12
CA ALA A 227 1.07 -3.04 13.65
C ALA A 227 2.00 -2.09 12.89
N VAL A 228 1.94 -2.05 11.55
CA VAL A 228 2.69 -1.08 10.74
C VAL A 228 2.27 0.36 11.06
N ARG A 229 0.97 0.61 11.21
CA ARG A 229 0.47 1.93 11.58
C ARG A 229 1.02 2.39 12.94
N ALA A 230 1.05 1.50 13.94
CA ALA A 230 1.65 1.78 15.23
C ALA A 230 3.17 2.09 15.12
N ARG A 231 3.91 1.34 14.29
CA ARG A 231 5.34 1.60 14.05
C ARG A 231 5.59 2.96 13.39
N LEU A 232 4.72 3.40 12.49
CA LEU A 232 4.78 4.76 11.93
C LEU A 232 4.53 5.83 13.01
N CYS A 233 3.55 5.61 13.91
CA CYS A 233 3.31 6.50 15.04
C CYS A 233 4.54 6.60 15.96
N ASP A 234 5.17 5.47 16.28
CA ASP A 234 6.37 5.41 17.10
C ASP A 234 7.55 6.13 16.43
N SER A 235 7.70 5.96 15.11
CA SER A 235 8.71 6.66 14.32
C SER A 235 8.52 8.17 14.36
N ALA A 236 7.29 8.65 14.11
CA ALA A 236 6.97 10.07 14.18
C ALA A 236 7.23 10.66 15.58
N ALA A 237 6.77 9.97 16.64
CA ALA A 237 7.01 10.40 18.02
C ALA A 237 8.51 10.43 18.36
N ALA A 238 9.29 9.47 17.86
CA ALA A 238 10.74 9.44 18.07
C ALA A 238 11.46 10.58 17.33
N ILE A 239 11.04 10.94 16.12
CA ILE A 239 11.59 12.09 15.39
C ILE A 239 11.37 13.39 16.17
N PHE A 240 10.19 13.59 16.79
CA PHE A 240 9.96 14.76 17.65
C PHE A 240 10.86 14.78 18.89
N ARG A 241 11.10 13.63 19.53
CA ARG A 241 12.04 13.54 20.67
C ARG A 241 13.47 13.88 20.26
N GLU A 242 13.87 13.45 19.07
CA GLU A 242 15.19 13.76 18.52
C GLU A 242 15.34 15.25 18.19
N LEU A 243 14.31 15.88 17.62
CA LEU A 243 14.27 17.33 17.43
C LEU A 243 14.39 18.07 18.76
N GLU A 244 13.64 17.68 19.79
CA GLU A 244 13.73 18.29 21.13
C GLU A 244 15.14 18.15 21.73
N SER A 245 15.73 16.95 21.63
CA SER A 245 17.09 16.68 22.11
C SER A 245 18.12 17.53 21.38
N SER A 246 18.02 17.65 20.06
CA SER A 246 18.90 18.47 19.22
C SER A 246 18.81 19.95 19.63
N ILE A 247 17.60 20.48 19.83
CA ILE A 247 17.39 21.86 20.28
C ILE A 247 18.03 22.09 21.65
N ARG A 248 17.82 21.18 22.61
CA ARG A 248 18.40 21.27 23.96
C ARG A 248 19.92 21.21 23.94
N ALA A 249 20.49 20.39 23.05
CA ALA A 249 21.92 20.23 22.92
C ALA A 249 22.60 21.45 22.27
N ASP A 250 21.89 22.21 21.43
CA ASP A 250 22.42 23.39 20.73
C ASP A 250 22.20 24.70 21.52
N ALA A 251 21.10 24.79 22.27
CA ALA A 251 20.75 25.95 23.08
C ALA A 251 21.88 26.32 24.07
N GLY A 252 22.57 27.43 23.80
CA GLY A 252 23.61 28.02 24.66
C GLY A 252 25.05 27.79 24.21
N LYS A 253 25.30 27.06 23.12
CA LYS A 253 26.67 26.83 22.61
C LYS A 253 27.23 27.96 21.74
N GLN A 254 26.37 28.69 21.03
CA GLN A 254 26.79 29.74 20.10
C GLN A 254 25.99 31.04 20.31
N PRO A 255 26.54 32.02 21.07
CA PRO A 255 25.92 33.34 21.14
C PRO A 255 26.00 34.01 19.77
N VAL A 256 24.89 34.59 19.31
CA VAL A 256 24.85 35.32 18.03
C VAL A 256 25.43 36.71 18.23
N PRO A 257 26.48 37.10 17.48
CA PRO A 257 27.03 38.46 17.56
C PRO A 257 25.94 39.51 17.33
N GLY A 258 25.90 40.54 18.17
CA GLY A 258 24.95 41.64 18.04
C GLY A 258 23.51 41.33 18.47
N GLY A 259 23.24 40.18 19.10
CA GLY A 259 21.92 39.88 19.68
C GLY A 259 20.82 39.58 18.66
N ALA A 260 21.18 39.23 17.42
CA ALA A 260 20.22 38.81 16.40
C ALA A 260 19.57 37.46 16.72
N VAL A 261 18.47 37.13 16.02
CA VAL A 261 17.75 35.86 16.20
C VAL A 261 18.64 34.67 15.85
N HIS A 262 18.67 33.66 16.73
CA HIS A 262 19.47 32.46 16.52
C HIS A 262 18.99 31.65 15.31
N PRO A 263 19.89 31.14 14.43
CA PRO A 263 19.51 30.33 13.27
C PRO A 263 18.63 29.12 13.63
N LEU A 264 18.93 28.46 14.75
CA LEU A 264 18.08 27.38 15.29
C LEU A 264 16.64 27.83 15.54
N THR A 265 16.42 29.02 16.11
CA THR A 265 15.06 29.54 16.33
C THR A 265 14.32 29.68 15.01
N ARG A 266 14.97 30.23 13.97
CA ARG A 266 14.38 30.33 12.64
C ARG A 266 14.05 28.95 12.06
N TYR A 267 14.96 27.98 12.20
CA TYR A 267 14.76 26.61 11.76
C TYR A 267 13.55 25.96 12.43
N VAL A 268 13.49 25.98 13.77
CA VAL A 268 12.42 25.35 14.56
C VAL A 268 11.06 25.99 14.25
N MET A 269 10.99 27.32 14.17
CA MET A 269 9.73 27.99 13.84
C MET A 269 9.24 27.63 12.42
N ASN A 270 10.16 27.50 11.46
CA ASN A 270 9.81 27.05 10.12
C ASN A 270 9.35 25.58 10.12
N TYR A 271 10.01 24.72 10.89
CA TYR A 271 9.64 23.32 11.05
C TYR A 271 8.24 23.16 11.65
N VAL A 272 7.93 23.89 12.73
CA VAL A 272 6.60 23.90 13.36
C VAL A 272 5.53 24.39 12.39
N LYS A 273 5.83 25.44 11.59
CA LYS A 273 4.91 25.91 10.55
C LYS A 273 4.54 24.80 9.55
N PHE A 274 5.50 23.99 9.12
CA PHE A 274 5.21 22.85 8.25
C PHE A 274 4.45 21.73 8.98
N ALA A 275 4.79 21.44 10.24
CA ALA A 275 4.06 20.48 11.07
C ALA A 275 2.60 20.87 11.27
N CYS A 276 2.27 22.17 11.34
CA CYS A 276 0.89 22.64 11.42
C CYS A 276 0.03 22.23 10.22
N ALA A 277 0.61 22.03 9.03
CA ALA A 277 -0.14 21.51 7.88
C ALA A 277 -0.67 20.08 8.10
N TYR A 278 -0.02 19.32 9.00
CA TYR A 278 -0.39 17.97 9.37
C TYR A 278 -1.10 17.90 10.74
N ASN A 279 -1.66 19.01 11.25
CA ASN A 279 -2.18 19.07 12.63
C ASN A 279 -3.16 17.92 12.96
N ALA A 280 -4.17 17.69 12.11
CA ALA A 280 -5.14 16.62 12.31
C ALA A 280 -4.50 15.22 12.33
N THR A 281 -3.51 15.00 11.48
CA THR A 281 -2.77 13.74 11.40
C THR A 281 -1.88 13.54 12.62
N LEU A 282 -1.18 14.59 13.07
CA LEU A 282 -0.38 14.57 14.29
C LEU A 282 -1.22 14.30 15.53
N GLU A 283 -2.40 14.93 15.65
CA GLU A 283 -3.34 14.65 16.74
C GLU A 283 -3.76 13.18 16.79
N GLN A 284 -3.96 12.54 15.63
CA GLN A 284 -4.26 11.10 15.56
C GLN A 284 -3.05 10.25 15.96
N VAL A 285 -1.88 10.53 15.37
CA VAL A 285 -0.62 9.84 15.66
C VAL A 285 -0.31 9.82 17.15
N PHE A 286 -0.38 10.97 17.83
CA PHE A 286 -0.08 11.06 19.25
C PHE A 286 -1.13 10.39 20.14
N ARG A 287 -2.42 10.43 19.76
CA ARG A 287 -3.46 9.68 20.46
C ARG A 287 -3.23 8.18 20.37
N GLU A 288 -2.92 7.67 19.18
CA GLU A 288 -2.64 6.24 18.97
C GLU A 288 -1.36 5.78 19.68
N HIS A 289 -0.28 6.57 19.58
CA HIS A 289 0.99 6.29 20.24
C HIS A 289 0.83 6.17 21.77
N ASN A 290 0.11 7.12 22.38
CA ASN A 290 -0.15 7.10 23.82
C ASN A 290 -1.00 5.88 24.22
N HIS A 291 -2.00 5.52 23.40
CA HIS A 291 -2.83 4.35 23.68
C HIS A 291 -2.02 3.05 23.69
N HIS A 292 -1.11 2.89 22.73
CA HIS A 292 -0.24 1.71 22.64
C HIS A 292 0.73 1.61 23.83
N HIS A 293 1.31 2.72 24.26
CA HIS A 293 2.22 2.74 25.43
C HIS A 293 1.50 2.53 26.76
N HIS A 294 0.26 2.99 26.93
CA HIS A 294 -0.51 2.71 28.14
C HIS A 294 -0.93 1.22 28.24
N HIS A 295 -1.18 0.53 27.13
CA HIS A 295 -1.49 -0.90 27.15
C HIS A 295 -0.25 -1.76 27.45
N THR A 296 0.88 -1.45 26.82
CA THR A 296 2.14 -2.21 27.04
C THR A 296 2.69 -2.09 28.46
N THR A 297 2.50 -0.95 29.12
CA THR A 297 2.85 -0.75 30.54
C THR A 297 1.89 -1.41 31.52
N THR A 298 0.65 -1.72 31.10
CA THR A 298 -0.36 -2.37 31.96
C THR A 298 -0.30 -3.89 31.89
N THR A 299 0.21 -4.47 30.78
CA THR A 299 0.23 -5.93 30.55
C THR A 299 1.47 -6.64 31.11
N THR A 300 2.48 -5.95 31.62
CA THR A 300 3.55 -6.62 32.40
C THR A 300 3.04 -6.94 33.82
N PRO A 301 2.84 -8.22 34.21
CA PRO A 301 2.53 -8.54 35.58
C PRO A 301 3.81 -8.33 36.39
N ASN A 302 3.80 -7.33 37.27
CA ASN A 302 4.88 -7.05 38.20
C ASN A 302 5.15 -8.27 39.10
N PRO A 303 6.30 -8.96 39.01
CA PRO A 303 6.63 -10.06 39.87
C PRO A 303 7.42 -9.54 41.08
N ASN A 304 6.81 -8.65 41.88
CA ASN A 304 7.14 -8.46 43.30
C ASN A 304 6.41 -7.26 43.92
N PRO A 305 5.56 -7.46 44.95
CA PRO A 305 5.10 -6.39 45.80
C PRO A 305 5.92 -6.41 47.09
N ARG A 306 6.95 -5.56 47.22
CA ARG A 306 7.56 -5.25 48.53
C ARG A 306 8.40 -3.97 48.46
N ASN A 307 7.89 -2.93 49.15
CA ASN A 307 8.55 -1.69 49.61
C ASN A 307 9.21 -0.79 48.53
N SER A 308 9.11 0.54 48.56
CA SER A 308 8.62 1.49 49.55
C SER A 308 8.56 2.88 48.88
N SER A 309 7.62 3.70 49.35
CA SER A 309 7.63 5.17 49.40
C SER A 309 8.70 5.94 48.60
N ARG A 310 8.27 6.73 47.59
CA ARG A 310 8.87 8.04 47.31
C ARG A 310 7.99 8.94 46.42
N THR A 311 7.53 10.03 47.04
CA THR A 311 7.23 11.36 46.46
C THR A 311 6.46 11.43 45.14
N ARG A 312 5.14 11.58 45.26
CA ARG A 312 4.22 12.00 44.20
C ARG A 312 4.41 13.50 43.92
N SER A 313 5.35 13.87 43.05
CA SER A 313 5.40 15.22 42.46
C SER A 313 4.41 15.29 41.30
N ARG A 314 3.23 15.83 41.57
CA ARG A 314 2.27 16.22 40.53
C ARG A 314 2.85 17.43 39.78
N ARG A 315 3.32 17.23 38.55
CA ARG A 315 3.44 18.31 37.57
C ARG A 315 2.25 18.20 36.61
N SER A 316 1.26 19.04 36.85
CA SER A 316 0.25 19.41 35.86
C SER A 316 0.92 20.24 34.77
N TRP A 317 0.89 19.75 33.54
CA TRP A 317 1.05 20.58 32.34
C TRP A 317 -0.26 20.45 31.57
N TRP A 318 -0.61 21.50 30.82
CA TRP A 318 -1.90 21.78 30.14
C TRP A 318 -2.92 22.57 30.98
N ARG A 319 -2.71 23.89 31.02
CA ARG A 319 -3.76 24.89 30.75
C ARG A 319 -3.33 25.67 29.52
#